data_AF-A0A7R9FBM3-F1
#
_entry.id   AF-A0A7R9FBM3-F1
#
_cell.length_a   1.000
_cell.length_b   1.000
_cell.length_c   1.000
_cell.angle_alpha   90.00
_cell.angle_beta   90.00
_cell.angle_gamma   90.00
#
_symmetry.space_group_name_H-M   'P 1'
#
loop_
_entity.id
_entity.type
_entity.pdbx_description
1 polymer ?
#
loop_
_entity_poly.entity_id
_entity_poly.type
_entity_poly.pdbx_seq_one_letter_code
_entity_poly.pdbx_strand_id
1 'polypeptide(L)'
;MPDEQKDPQVDHRNKVNNNKDISLEERSRNPYSNLWKSLFLTVGYVLQQSPADVKDPQAPQNTPLRHLVTWLLFVFLLVASVYSGGLASVLTVPKSSTDPDHKTIMCNFRVYTFDELHRKSTTGELAFTVERLAGGHISVMSYLQEDSISTLRLMKGDLYGGHVGMAMRKGSPYMGKMNQLIHRLIVSGILLHWEEVVVKKYMSHRIQVAVLNSAVVVNDGPTKLRIEHIESALFLLLFGVLFSLIAFAFEILRHKYRGTNIHVFKKKGEFFVRTRVSSVPRILIPARHAILVNTFQADHGESEYLSQSGRFIHVNQNH
;
A
#
# COMPACT_ATOMS: atom_id res chain seq x y z
N MET A 1 1.66 79.02 -7.18
CA MET A 1 1.91 77.57 -7.30
C MET A 1 1.34 77.15 -8.64
N PRO A 2 2.14 76.67 -9.60
CA PRO A 2 1.60 76.19 -10.86
C PRO A 2 1.16 74.73 -10.70
N ASP A 3 -0.07 74.44 -11.13
CA ASP A 3 -0.63 73.09 -11.19
C ASP A 3 0.17 72.22 -12.17
N GLU A 4 0.74 71.15 -11.64
CA GLU A 4 1.47 70.14 -12.40
C GLU A 4 0.47 69.27 -13.19
N GLN A 5 0.25 69.63 -14.46
CA GLN A 5 -0.50 68.80 -15.41
C GLN A 5 0.27 67.49 -15.66
N LYS A 6 -0.16 66.41 -14.99
CA LYS A 6 0.32 65.04 -15.24
C LYS A 6 0.05 64.64 -16.68
N ASP A 7 1.11 64.24 -17.38
CA ASP A 7 1.09 63.81 -18.78
C ASP A 7 0.13 62.61 -18.98
N PRO A 8 -0.97 62.76 -19.76
CA PRO A 8 -2.06 61.78 -19.84
C PRO A 8 -1.62 60.41 -20.38
N GLN A 9 -0.54 60.38 -21.17
CA GLN A 9 0.07 59.13 -21.67
C GLN A 9 0.72 58.30 -20.55
N VAL A 10 1.31 58.96 -19.54
CA VAL A 10 1.97 58.31 -18.41
C VAL A 10 0.94 57.73 -17.44
N ASP A 11 -0.16 58.45 -17.21
CA ASP A 11 -1.24 57.99 -16.33
C ASP A 11 -1.97 56.78 -16.92
N HIS A 12 -2.26 56.79 -18.23
CA HIS A 12 -2.84 55.62 -18.91
C HIS A 12 -1.92 54.39 -18.88
N ARG A 13 -0.61 54.56 -19.06
CA ARG A 13 0.35 53.45 -19.04
C ARG A 13 0.49 52.84 -17.64
N ASN A 14 0.49 53.67 -16.60
CA ASN A 14 0.51 53.21 -15.21
C ASN A 14 -0.78 52.49 -14.83
N LYS A 15 -1.95 52.95 -15.31
CA LYS A 15 -3.23 52.27 -15.11
C LYS A 15 -3.27 50.88 -15.75
N VAL A 16 -2.75 50.74 -16.98
CA VAL A 16 -2.70 49.46 -17.70
C VAL A 16 -1.74 48.48 -17.04
N ASN A 17 -0.58 48.95 -16.56
CA ASN A 17 0.37 48.10 -15.85
C ASN A 17 -0.17 47.64 -14.48
N ASN A 18 -0.76 48.54 -13.70
CA ASN A 18 -1.42 48.17 -12.44
C ASN A 18 -2.54 47.14 -12.65
N ASN A 19 -3.39 47.29 -13.67
CA ASN A 19 -4.43 46.31 -13.96
C ASN A 19 -3.87 44.92 -14.35
N LYS A 20 -2.74 44.88 -15.05
CA LYS A 20 -2.07 43.61 -15.38
C LYS A 20 -1.50 42.95 -14.13
N ASP A 21 -0.85 43.71 -13.27
CA ASP A 21 -0.24 43.19 -12.05
C ASP A 21 -1.30 42.65 -11.09
N ILE A 22 -2.42 43.36 -10.93
CA ILE A 22 -3.59 42.90 -10.14
C ILE A 22 -4.15 41.58 -10.70
N SER A 23 -4.29 41.46 -12.03
CA SER A 23 -4.81 40.24 -12.66
C SER A 23 -3.87 39.02 -12.51
N LEU A 24 -2.56 39.25 -12.50
CA LEU A 24 -1.56 38.20 -12.30
C LEU A 24 -1.53 37.74 -10.84
N GLU A 25 -1.70 38.65 -9.90
CA GLU A 25 -1.78 38.36 -8.47
C GLU A 25 -3.05 37.59 -8.12
N GLU A 26 -4.19 37.96 -8.71
CA GLU A 26 -5.45 37.23 -8.59
C GLU A 26 -5.37 35.81 -9.19
N ARG A 27 -4.71 35.68 -10.35
CA ARG A 27 -4.43 34.37 -10.97
C ARG A 27 -3.48 33.52 -10.14
N SER A 28 -2.46 34.12 -9.52
CA SER A 28 -1.52 33.41 -8.64
C SER A 28 -2.20 32.87 -7.37
N ARG A 29 -3.13 33.67 -6.81
CA ARG A 29 -3.96 33.34 -5.63
C ARG A 29 -4.98 32.24 -5.90
N ASN A 30 -5.48 32.12 -7.13
CA ASN A 30 -6.38 31.02 -7.46
C ASN A 30 -5.64 29.66 -7.37
N PRO A 31 -6.03 28.76 -6.46
CA PRO A 31 -5.36 27.47 -6.28
C PRO A 31 -5.52 26.53 -7.48
N TYR A 32 -6.48 26.80 -8.36
CA TYR A 32 -6.78 26.03 -9.58
C TYR A 32 -6.17 26.64 -10.85
N SER A 33 -5.28 27.63 -10.71
CA SER A 33 -4.69 28.38 -11.83
C SER A 33 -3.71 27.58 -12.68
N ASN A 34 -2.99 26.65 -12.06
CA ASN A 34 -1.93 25.86 -12.70
C ASN A 34 -2.29 24.38 -12.67
N LEU A 35 -1.89 23.66 -13.71
CA LEU A 35 -2.08 22.21 -13.80
C LEU A 35 -1.44 21.48 -12.61
N TRP A 36 -0.22 21.86 -12.24
CA TRP A 36 0.49 21.26 -11.10
C TRP A 36 -0.21 21.52 -9.76
N LYS A 37 -0.64 22.77 -9.51
CA LYS A 37 -1.38 23.11 -8.28
C LYS A 37 -2.70 22.33 -8.21
N SER A 38 -3.42 22.24 -9.33
CA SER A 38 -4.68 21.51 -9.43
C SER A 38 -4.51 20.00 -9.25
N LEU A 39 -3.43 19.42 -9.80
CA LEU A 39 -3.10 18.00 -9.66
C LEU A 39 -2.83 17.64 -8.20
N PHE A 40 -1.95 18.37 -7.52
CA PHE A 40 -1.65 18.13 -6.10
C PHE A 40 -2.88 18.29 -5.21
N LEU A 41 -3.71 19.30 -5.49
CA LEU A 41 -4.96 19.53 -4.78
C LEU A 41 -5.95 18.36 -4.97
N THR A 42 -6.04 17.84 -6.20
CA THR A 42 -6.90 16.68 -6.52
C THR A 42 -6.43 15.41 -5.81
N VAL A 43 -5.12 15.17 -5.73
CA VAL A 43 -4.56 14.06 -4.92
C VAL A 43 -4.92 14.24 -3.45
N GLY A 44 -4.86 15.46 -2.92
CA GLY A 44 -5.34 15.76 -1.57
C GLY A 44 -6.82 15.41 -1.36
N TYR A 45 -7.68 15.68 -2.34
CA TYR A 45 -9.10 15.32 -2.28
C TYR A 45 -9.36 13.81 -2.35
N VAL A 46 -8.56 13.07 -3.13
CA VAL A 46 -8.59 11.60 -3.13
C VAL A 46 -8.28 11.05 -1.73
N LEU A 47 -7.33 11.69 -1.04
CA LEU A 47 -6.97 11.41 0.34
C LEU A 47 -7.91 12.05 1.38
N GLN A 48 -9.06 12.57 0.94
CA GLN A 48 -10.10 13.19 1.78
C GLN A 48 -9.62 14.37 2.62
N GLN A 49 -8.60 15.08 2.14
CA GLN A 49 -8.17 16.32 2.77
C GLN A 49 -9.15 17.45 2.46
N SER A 50 -9.39 18.30 3.46
CA SER A 50 -10.26 19.48 3.31
C SER A 50 -9.68 20.45 2.27
N PRO A 51 -10.53 21.07 1.42
CA PRO A 51 -10.11 22.17 0.56
C PRO A 51 -9.46 23.31 1.33
N ALA A 52 -8.30 23.77 0.85
CA ALA A 52 -7.57 24.90 1.41
C ALA A 52 -8.33 26.24 1.25
N ASP A 53 -9.18 26.34 0.23
CA ASP A 53 -9.99 27.53 -0.14
C ASP A 53 -10.99 27.96 0.94
N VAL A 54 -11.29 27.08 1.91
CA VAL A 54 -12.19 27.40 3.04
C VAL A 54 -11.46 28.22 4.12
N LYS A 55 -10.13 28.14 4.19
CA LYS A 55 -9.35 28.80 5.25
C LYS A 55 -9.08 30.29 4.97
N ASP A 56 -9.15 30.72 3.72
CA ASP A 56 -8.93 32.12 3.32
C ASP A 56 -10.25 32.82 2.99
N PRO A 57 -10.69 33.82 3.80
CA PRO A 57 -11.92 34.59 3.55
C PRO A 57 -11.91 35.39 2.23
N GLN A 58 -10.73 35.59 1.64
CA GLN A 58 -10.49 36.42 0.45
C GLN A 58 -10.31 35.62 -0.84
N ALA A 59 -10.50 34.29 -0.79
CA ALA A 59 -10.28 33.46 -1.96
C ALA A 59 -11.43 33.59 -2.98
N PRO A 60 -11.13 33.57 -4.30
CA PRO A 60 -12.14 33.82 -5.34
C PRO A 60 -13.24 32.75 -5.33
N GLN A 61 -14.45 33.16 -5.01
CA GLN A 61 -15.63 32.28 -4.92
C GLN A 61 -16.14 31.91 -6.31
N ASN A 62 -15.48 30.95 -6.95
CA ASN A 62 -15.98 30.34 -8.18
C ASN A 62 -17.03 29.27 -7.84
N THR A 63 -18.31 29.68 -7.75
CA THR A 63 -19.47 28.83 -7.44
C THR A 63 -19.54 27.52 -8.24
N PRO A 64 -19.35 27.49 -9.58
CA PRO A 64 -19.43 26.23 -10.34
C PRO A 64 -18.30 25.25 -9.98
N LEU A 65 -17.11 25.76 -9.68
CA LEU A 65 -15.96 24.93 -9.32
C LEU A 65 -16.13 24.29 -7.94
N ARG A 66 -16.77 24.99 -7.00
CA ARG A 66 -17.13 24.44 -5.69
C ARG A 66 -18.13 23.29 -5.79
N HIS A 67 -19.12 23.40 -6.67
CA HIS A 67 -20.05 22.30 -6.93
C HIS A 67 -19.36 21.07 -7.53
N LEU A 68 -18.38 21.26 -8.41
CA LEU A 68 -17.57 20.16 -8.95
C LEU A 68 -16.73 19.49 -7.86
N VAL A 69 -16.01 20.27 -7.05
CA VAL A 69 -15.14 19.74 -5.98
C VAL A 69 -15.95 19.02 -4.91
N THR A 70 -17.12 19.54 -4.54
CA THR A 70 -18.02 18.89 -3.57
C THR A 70 -18.56 17.57 -4.08
N TRP A 71 -18.99 17.49 -5.35
CA TRP A 71 -19.38 16.22 -5.97
C TRP A 71 -18.24 15.21 -6.03
N LEU A 72 -17.04 15.69 -6.37
CA LEU A 72 -15.84 14.85 -6.44
C LEU A 72 -15.47 14.28 -5.05
N LEU A 73 -15.54 15.10 -4.00
CA LEU A 73 -15.33 14.66 -2.62
C LEU A 73 -16.35 13.61 -2.18
N PHE A 74 -17.62 13.75 -2.57
CA PHE A 74 -18.64 12.75 -2.28
C PHE A 74 -18.34 11.40 -2.94
N VAL A 75 -17.90 11.41 -4.20
CA VAL A 75 -17.50 10.18 -4.92
C VAL A 75 -16.28 9.53 -4.27
N PHE A 76 -15.25 10.31 -3.91
CA PHE A 76 -14.06 9.76 -3.24
C PHE A 76 -14.37 9.21 -1.84
N LEU A 77 -15.32 9.81 -1.12
CA LEU A 77 -15.82 9.28 0.14
C LEU A 77 -16.46 7.90 -0.06
N LEU A 78 -17.32 7.75 -1.07
CA LEU A 78 -17.95 6.47 -1.39
C LEU A 78 -16.91 5.41 -1.75
N VAL A 79 -15.96 5.74 -2.64
CA VAL A 79 -14.91 4.80 -3.06
C VAL A 79 -14.08 4.31 -1.86
N ALA A 80 -13.68 5.20 -0.96
CA ALA A 80 -12.93 4.80 0.23
C ALA A 80 -13.75 3.92 1.17
N SER A 81 -15.03 4.22 1.38
CA SER A 81 -15.89 3.40 2.23
C SER A 81 -16.04 1.97 1.70
N VAL A 82 -16.20 1.81 0.38
CA VAL A 82 -16.28 0.50 -0.29
C VAL A 82 -14.94 -0.23 -0.19
N TYR A 83 -13.83 0.47 -0.40
CA TYR A 83 -12.49 -0.10 -0.28
C TYR A 83 -12.21 -0.59 1.14
N SER A 84 -12.50 0.22 2.17
CA SER A 84 -12.32 -0.16 3.58
C SER A 84 -13.16 -1.38 3.95
N GLY A 85 -14.42 -1.45 3.49
CA GLY A 85 -15.29 -2.62 3.72
C GLY A 85 -14.77 -3.88 3.04
N GLY A 86 -14.33 -3.78 1.78
CA GLY A 86 -13.74 -4.90 1.04
C GLY A 86 -12.42 -5.38 1.64
N LEU A 87 -11.54 -4.45 2.02
CA LEU A 87 -10.27 -4.76 2.68
C LEU A 87 -10.50 -5.49 4.01
N ALA A 88 -11.44 -5.01 4.84
CA ALA A 88 -11.79 -5.67 6.10
C ALA A 88 -12.30 -7.12 5.87
N SER A 89 -13.12 -7.35 4.84
CA SER A 89 -13.59 -8.70 4.49
C SER A 89 -12.44 -9.61 4.03
N VAL A 90 -11.53 -9.11 3.19
CA VAL A 90 -10.39 -9.90 2.70
C VAL A 90 -9.42 -10.26 3.83
N LEU A 91 -9.19 -9.34 4.77
CA LEU A 91 -8.28 -9.59 5.90
C LEU A 91 -8.88 -10.49 6.99
N THR A 92 -10.21 -10.65 7.01
CA THR A 92 -10.92 -11.47 8.02
C THR A 92 -11.27 -12.87 7.52
N VAL A 93 -11.36 -13.08 6.20
CA VAL A 93 -11.69 -14.39 5.63
C VAL A 93 -10.42 -15.13 5.19
N PRO A 94 -10.06 -16.26 5.83
CA PRO A 94 -9.03 -17.14 5.29
C PRO A 94 -9.53 -17.71 3.96
N LYS A 95 -8.88 -17.33 2.86
CA LYS A 95 -9.15 -17.93 1.54
C LYS A 95 -8.65 -19.38 1.56
N SER A 96 -9.56 -20.33 1.65
CA SER A 96 -9.32 -21.72 1.27
C SER A 96 -9.77 -21.92 -0.18
N SER A 97 -8.82 -22.39 -0.98
CA SER A 97 -8.76 -22.46 -2.44
C SER A 97 -9.75 -23.44 -3.07
N THR A 98 -10.14 -23.16 -4.32
CA THR A 98 -10.78 -24.10 -5.24
C THR A 98 -9.77 -24.48 -6.34
N ASP A 99 -8.93 -25.43 -5.96
CA ASP A 99 -8.38 -26.58 -6.70
C ASP A 99 -7.40 -26.49 -7.90
N PRO A 100 -6.15 -26.14 -7.61
CA PRO A 100 -4.92 -26.78 -8.09
C PRO A 100 -4.29 -27.76 -7.05
N ASP A 101 -5.00 -28.01 -5.95
CA ASP A 101 -4.45 -28.64 -4.74
C ASP A 101 -4.41 -30.17 -4.87
N HIS A 102 -5.39 -30.80 -5.53
CA HIS A 102 -5.38 -32.26 -5.74
C HIS A 102 -4.20 -32.71 -6.62
N LYS A 103 -3.84 -31.92 -7.64
CA LYS A 103 -2.66 -32.19 -8.47
C LYS A 103 -1.38 -32.12 -7.65
N THR A 104 -1.30 -31.14 -6.76
CA THR A 104 -0.15 -30.95 -5.87
C THR A 104 0.00 -32.11 -4.88
N ILE A 105 -1.12 -32.60 -4.31
CA ILE A 105 -1.13 -33.78 -3.43
C ILE A 105 -0.64 -35.01 -4.19
N MET A 106 -1.12 -35.24 -5.42
CA MET A 106 -0.67 -36.36 -6.26
C MET A 106 0.83 -36.28 -6.59
N CYS A 107 1.35 -35.11 -6.95
CA CYS A 107 2.77 -34.93 -7.24
C CYS A 107 3.67 -35.19 -6.02
N ASN A 108 3.16 -34.96 -4.81
CA ASN A 108 3.90 -35.15 -3.56
C ASN A 108 3.61 -36.49 -2.87
N PHE A 109 2.83 -37.37 -3.50
CA PHE A 109 2.48 -38.67 -2.91
C PHE A 109 3.72 -39.56 -2.79
N ARG A 110 3.96 -40.10 -1.59
CA ARG A 110 5.09 -40.97 -1.29
C ARG A 110 4.61 -42.25 -0.62
N VAL A 111 5.20 -43.37 -1.03
CA VAL A 111 4.91 -44.70 -0.49
C VAL A 111 5.99 -45.07 0.52
N TYR A 112 5.56 -45.52 1.70
CA TYR A 112 6.42 -45.93 2.81
C TYR A 112 5.91 -47.23 3.41
N THR A 113 6.75 -47.89 4.21
CA THR A 113 6.35 -49.07 4.99
C THR A 113 5.55 -48.66 6.24
N PHE A 114 4.79 -49.60 6.82
CA PHE A 114 3.95 -49.33 7.99
C PHE A 114 4.73 -48.79 9.20
N ASP A 115 5.91 -49.34 9.47
CA ASP A 115 6.76 -48.92 10.59
C ASP A 115 7.32 -47.51 10.38
N GLU A 116 7.70 -47.18 9.14
CA GLU A 116 8.15 -45.83 8.79
C GLU A 116 7.02 -44.80 8.87
N LEU A 117 5.82 -45.17 8.42
CA LEU A 117 4.63 -44.33 8.53
C LEU A 117 4.29 -44.03 9.99
N HIS A 118 4.40 -45.03 10.87
CA HIS A 118 4.20 -44.83 12.31
C HIS A 118 5.22 -43.83 12.87
N ARG A 119 6.52 -44.02 12.60
CA ARG A 119 7.55 -43.08 13.06
C ARG A 119 7.38 -41.67 12.51
N LYS A 120 6.93 -41.53 11.27
CA LYS A 120 6.68 -40.24 10.62
C LYS A 120 5.35 -39.60 11.03
N SER A 121 4.43 -40.37 11.59
CA SER A 121 3.17 -39.82 12.08
C SER A 121 3.35 -38.86 13.25
N THR A 122 4.39 -39.09 14.06
CA THR A 122 4.75 -38.24 15.19
C THR A 122 5.63 -37.05 14.82
N THR A 123 6.14 -36.95 13.58
CA THR A 123 6.97 -35.80 13.18
C THR A 123 6.15 -34.63 12.65
N GLY A 124 4.90 -34.87 12.21
CA GLY A 124 4.03 -33.85 11.61
C GLY A 124 4.46 -33.39 10.21
N GLU A 125 5.45 -34.04 9.61
CA GLU A 125 5.96 -33.71 8.27
C GLU A 125 5.10 -34.27 7.13
N LEU A 126 4.27 -35.27 7.43
CA LEU A 126 3.45 -35.98 6.45
C LEU A 126 1.97 -35.92 6.82
N ALA A 127 1.14 -35.79 5.80
CA ALA A 127 -0.30 -36.01 5.89
C ALA A 127 -0.62 -37.47 5.63
N PHE A 128 -1.63 -37.99 6.34
CA PHE A 128 -2.12 -39.35 6.18
C PHE A 128 -3.57 -39.33 5.73
N THR A 129 -3.93 -40.30 4.90
CA THR A 129 -5.32 -40.47 4.47
C THR A 129 -6.09 -41.27 5.51
N VAL A 130 -7.22 -40.71 5.94
CA VAL A 130 -8.20 -41.39 6.78
C VAL A 130 -9.53 -41.43 6.03
N GLU A 131 -10.33 -42.45 6.30
CA GLU A 131 -11.61 -42.64 5.61
C GLU A 131 -12.76 -42.31 6.55
N ARG A 132 -13.73 -41.52 6.07
CA ARG A 132 -14.98 -41.29 6.77
C ARG A 132 -15.98 -42.35 6.34
N LEU A 133 -16.44 -43.15 7.28
CA LEU A 133 -17.46 -44.19 7.08
C LEU A 133 -18.86 -43.56 6.95
N ALA A 134 -19.83 -44.35 6.48
CA ALA A 134 -21.19 -43.88 6.20
C ALA A 134 -21.93 -43.38 7.46
N GLY A 135 -21.65 -43.96 8.63
CA GLY A 135 -22.14 -43.50 9.93
C GLY A 135 -21.37 -42.33 10.52
N GLY A 136 -20.40 -41.77 9.79
CA GLY A 136 -19.62 -40.60 10.21
C GLY A 136 -18.41 -40.92 11.09
N HIS A 137 -18.21 -42.18 11.47
CA HIS A 137 -16.99 -42.62 12.15
C HIS A 137 -15.80 -42.52 11.22
N ILE A 138 -14.61 -42.28 11.78
CA ILE A 138 -13.38 -42.20 11.01
C ILE A 138 -12.61 -43.50 11.18
N SER A 139 -12.35 -44.17 10.05
CA SER A 139 -11.47 -45.32 9.97
C SER A 139 -10.03 -44.82 9.92
N VAL A 140 -9.28 -45.18 10.96
CA VAL A 140 -7.89 -44.80 11.15
C VAL A 140 -7.04 -46.04 10.99
N MET A 141 -5.97 -45.95 10.20
CA MET A 141 -5.07 -47.07 9.98
C MET A 141 -4.22 -47.36 11.22
N SER A 142 -3.81 -48.60 11.44
CA SER A 142 -3.10 -49.08 12.64
C SER A 142 -1.80 -48.33 13.00
N TYR A 143 -1.17 -47.66 12.03
CA TYR A 143 0.05 -46.88 12.25
C TYR A 143 -0.22 -45.49 12.86
N LEU A 144 -1.45 -44.99 12.83
CA LEU A 144 -1.86 -43.77 13.53
C LEU A 144 -2.33 -44.13 14.93
N GLN A 145 -1.47 -43.89 15.91
CA GLN A 145 -1.77 -44.14 17.33
C GLN A 145 -2.05 -42.82 18.06
N GLU A 146 -2.33 -42.92 19.36
CA GLU A 146 -2.64 -41.75 20.21
C GLU A 146 -1.52 -40.70 20.20
N ASP A 147 -0.26 -41.13 20.14
CA ASP A 147 0.92 -40.26 20.13
C ASP A 147 0.94 -39.32 18.91
N SER A 148 0.43 -39.80 17.77
CA SER A 148 0.38 -39.08 16.50
C SER A 148 -0.74 -38.04 16.43
N ILE A 149 -1.69 -38.05 17.37
CA ILE A 149 -2.85 -37.14 17.34
C ILE A 149 -2.43 -35.70 17.69
N SER A 150 -1.35 -35.54 18.45
CA SER A 150 -0.84 -34.22 18.83
C SER A 150 -0.26 -33.42 17.65
N THR A 151 0.25 -34.12 16.63
CA THR A 151 0.92 -33.55 15.46
C THR A 151 0.04 -33.49 14.22
N LEU A 152 -1.11 -34.17 14.24
CA LEU A 152 -2.00 -34.31 13.08
C LEU A 152 -3.35 -33.64 13.34
N ARG A 153 -3.95 -33.10 12.28
CA ARG A 153 -5.26 -32.48 12.32
C ARG A 153 -6.10 -32.96 11.16
N LEU A 154 -7.38 -33.24 11.42
CA LEU A 154 -8.30 -33.61 10.36
C LEU A 154 -8.55 -32.42 9.41
N MET A 155 -8.50 -32.69 8.11
CA MET A 155 -8.81 -31.70 7.07
C MET A 155 -10.29 -31.29 7.14
N LYS A 156 -10.58 -30.02 6.80
CA LYS A 156 -11.95 -29.47 6.84
C LYS A 156 -12.87 -30.06 5.76
N GLY A 157 -12.33 -30.29 4.57
CA GLY A 157 -13.04 -30.90 3.44
C GLY A 157 -12.59 -32.35 3.23
N ASP A 158 -13.45 -33.16 2.61
CA ASP A 158 -13.08 -34.50 2.16
C ASP A 158 -12.37 -34.41 0.80
N LEU A 159 -11.33 -35.23 0.59
CA LEU A 159 -10.55 -35.23 -0.66
C LEU A 159 -11.33 -35.83 -1.83
N TYR A 160 -12.07 -36.90 -1.56
CA TYR A 160 -13.03 -37.50 -2.48
C TYR A 160 -14.02 -38.33 -1.66
N GLY A 161 -15.21 -38.57 -2.23
CA GLY A 161 -16.23 -39.43 -1.64
C GLY A 161 -16.60 -40.55 -2.61
N GLY A 162 -16.89 -41.73 -2.07
CA GLY A 162 -17.36 -42.87 -2.83
C GLY A 162 -18.31 -43.73 -2.02
N HIS A 163 -19.14 -44.51 -2.70
CA HIS A 163 -19.98 -45.51 -2.07
C HIS A 163 -19.31 -46.88 -2.14
N VAL A 164 -19.30 -47.61 -1.03
CA VAL A 164 -18.89 -49.02 -1.02
C VAL A 164 -20.01 -49.84 -1.67
N GLY A 165 -19.66 -50.60 -2.72
CA GLY A 165 -20.58 -51.45 -3.46
C GLY A 165 -20.18 -52.93 -3.39
N MET A 166 -21.16 -53.82 -3.50
CA MET A 166 -20.90 -55.24 -3.68
C MET A 166 -20.76 -55.58 -5.17
N ALA A 167 -19.64 -56.19 -5.55
CA ALA A 167 -19.42 -56.64 -6.91
C ALA A 167 -20.03 -58.04 -7.13
N MET A 168 -20.72 -58.23 -8.26
CA MET A 168 -21.21 -59.54 -8.72
C MET A 168 -20.85 -59.75 -10.19
N ARG A 169 -20.82 -61.03 -10.62
CA ARG A 169 -20.63 -61.36 -12.04
C ARG A 169 -21.73 -60.71 -12.89
N LYS A 170 -21.35 -60.09 -14.01
CA LYS A 170 -22.29 -59.50 -14.97
C LYS A 170 -23.31 -60.56 -15.42
N GLY A 171 -24.59 -60.23 -15.36
CA GLY A 171 -25.69 -61.15 -15.67
C GLY A 171 -26.10 -62.09 -14.52
N SER A 172 -25.57 -61.89 -13.31
CA SER A 172 -25.99 -62.68 -12.14
C SER A 172 -27.51 -62.54 -11.90
N PRO A 173 -28.25 -63.66 -11.78
CA PRO A 173 -29.69 -63.62 -11.49
C PRO A 173 -30.00 -63.05 -10.10
N TYR A 174 -29.00 -62.98 -9.23
CA TYR A 174 -29.14 -62.46 -7.86
C TYR A 174 -29.08 -60.94 -7.77
N MET A 175 -28.61 -60.23 -8.81
CA MET A 175 -28.36 -58.78 -8.75
C MET A 175 -29.60 -57.99 -8.30
N GLY A 176 -30.77 -58.30 -8.88
CA GLY A 176 -32.02 -57.61 -8.54
C GLY A 176 -32.43 -57.83 -7.08
N LYS A 177 -32.36 -59.08 -6.60
CA LYS A 177 -32.69 -59.42 -5.20
C LYS A 177 -31.69 -58.81 -4.23
N MET A 178 -30.40 -58.83 -4.55
CA MET A 178 -29.35 -58.23 -3.72
C MET A 178 -29.52 -56.72 -3.61
N ASN A 179 -29.82 -56.02 -4.72
CA ASN A 179 -30.02 -54.59 -4.67
C ASN A 179 -31.24 -54.21 -3.78
N GLN A 180 -32.34 -54.95 -3.90
CA GLN A 180 -33.50 -54.77 -3.02
C GLN A 180 -33.16 -55.02 -1.54
N LEU A 181 -32.37 -56.05 -1.24
CA LEU A 181 -31.92 -56.34 0.11
C LEU A 181 -31.04 -55.21 0.65
N ILE A 182 -30.05 -54.76 -0.13
CA ILE A 182 -29.16 -53.66 0.25
C ILE A 182 -29.97 -52.39 0.52
N HIS A 183 -30.93 -52.05 -0.34
CA HIS A 183 -31.82 -50.91 -0.11
C HIS A 183 -32.60 -51.04 1.20
N ARG A 184 -33.15 -52.22 1.51
CA ARG A 184 -33.85 -52.45 2.78
C ARG A 184 -32.91 -52.30 3.98
N LEU A 185 -31.68 -52.82 3.89
CA LEU A 185 -30.69 -52.71 4.95
C LEU A 185 -30.29 -51.24 5.20
N ILE A 186 -30.04 -50.47 4.13
CA ILE A 186 -29.73 -49.04 4.22
C ILE A 186 -30.91 -48.27 4.83
N VAL A 187 -32.12 -48.45 4.30
CA VAL A 187 -33.32 -47.73 4.77
C VAL A 187 -33.68 -48.10 6.21
N SER A 188 -33.45 -49.35 6.62
CA SER A 188 -33.67 -49.77 8.01
C SER A 188 -32.67 -49.18 9.02
N GLY A 189 -31.55 -48.60 8.54
CA GLY A 189 -30.48 -48.09 9.40
C GLY A 189 -29.62 -49.18 10.05
N ILE A 190 -29.87 -50.47 9.77
CA ILE A 190 -29.14 -51.57 10.42
C ILE A 190 -27.64 -51.53 10.13
N LEU A 191 -27.25 -51.03 8.96
CA LEU A 191 -25.85 -50.86 8.59
C LEU A 191 -25.15 -49.79 9.44
N LEU A 192 -25.85 -48.70 9.80
CA LEU A 192 -25.32 -47.66 10.67
C LEU A 192 -25.11 -48.20 12.09
N HIS A 193 -26.07 -48.99 12.59
CA HIS A 193 -25.94 -49.65 13.88
C HIS A 193 -24.79 -50.67 13.91
N TRP A 194 -24.67 -51.49 12.86
CA TRP A 194 -23.56 -52.43 12.73
C TRP A 194 -22.20 -51.74 12.67
N GLU A 195 -22.12 -50.62 11.94
CA GLU A 195 -20.91 -49.80 11.91
C GLU A 195 -20.53 -49.36 13.33
N GLU A 196 -21.45 -48.81 14.11
CA GLU A 196 -21.21 -48.38 15.50
C GLU A 196 -20.71 -49.53 16.38
N VAL A 197 -21.31 -50.72 16.26
CA VAL A 197 -20.91 -51.91 17.03
C VAL A 197 -19.51 -52.37 16.65
N VAL A 198 -19.18 -52.41 15.36
CA VAL A 198 -17.86 -52.81 14.85
C VAL A 198 -16.81 -51.79 15.27
N VAL A 199 -17.11 -50.49 15.12
CA VAL A 199 -16.26 -49.38 15.55
C VAL A 199 -15.92 -49.51 17.03
N LYS A 200 -16.92 -49.67 17.91
CA LYS A 200 -16.71 -49.79 19.35
C LYS A 200 -15.89 -51.01 19.74
N LYS A 201 -15.97 -52.09 18.97
CA LYS A 201 -15.28 -53.35 19.25
C LYS A 201 -13.83 -53.36 18.76
N TYR A 202 -13.56 -52.74 17.62
CA TYR A 202 -12.27 -52.88 16.92
C TYR A 202 -11.46 -51.58 16.80
N MET A 203 -12.07 -50.41 17.00
CA MET A 203 -11.39 -49.12 16.95
C MET A 203 -11.35 -48.45 18.33
N SER A 204 -10.30 -47.66 18.57
CA SER A 204 -10.17 -46.89 19.80
C SER A 204 -11.14 -45.71 19.78
N HIS A 205 -12.11 -45.72 20.69
CA HIS A 205 -13.02 -44.61 20.91
C HIS A 205 -12.27 -43.29 21.22
N ARG A 206 -11.14 -43.36 21.94
CA ARG A 206 -10.33 -42.18 22.28
C ARG A 206 -9.78 -41.51 21.04
N ILE A 207 -9.28 -42.28 20.08
CA ILE A 207 -8.76 -41.78 18.81
C ILE A 207 -9.90 -41.10 18.03
N GLN A 208 -11.08 -41.72 17.95
CA GLN A 208 -12.20 -41.13 17.21
C GLN A 208 -12.64 -39.79 17.78
N VAL A 209 -12.80 -39.68 19.10
CA VAL A 209 -13.14 -38.42 19.76
C VAL A 209 -12.05 -37.37 19.53
N ALA A 210 -10.78 -37.75 19.64
CA ALA A 210 -9.68 -36.81 19.48
C ALA A 210 -9.54 -36.31 18.03
N VAL A 211 -9.74 -37.18 17.03
CA VAL A 211 -9.76 -36.78 15.62
C VAL A 211 -10.94 -35.86 15.33
N LEU A 212 -12.14 -36.16 15.83
CA LEU A 212 -13.32 -35.30 15.66
C LEU A 212 -13.11 -33.92 16.32
N ASN A 213 -12.54 -33.88 17.52
CA ASN A 213 -12.21 -32.64 18.21
C ASN A 213 -11.12 -31.85 17.49
N SER A 214 -10.18 -32.51 16.81
CA SER A 214 -9.17 -31.83 15.98
C SER A 214 -9.79 -31.06 14.81
N ALA A 215 -10.90 -31.56 14.27
CA ALA A 215 -11.61 -30.93 13.15
C ALA A 215 -12.34 -29.64 13.56
N VAL A 216 -12.66 -29.50 14.85
CA VAL A 216 -13.27 -28.28 15.39
C VAL A 216 -12.20 -27.20 15.39
N VAL A 217 -12.26 -26.32 14.39
CA VAL A 217 -11.61 -25.02 14.46
C VAL A 217 -12.33 -24.28 15.57
N VAL A 218 -11.72 -24.21 16.76
CA VAL A 218 -12.09 -23.21 17.75
C VAL A 218 -12.02 -21.90 17.01
N ASN A 219 -13.19 -21.32 16.76
CA ASN A 219 -13.33 -20.08 16.06
C ASN A 219 -12.81 -19.03 17.04
N ASP A 220 -11.51 -18.75 17.01
CA ASP A 220 -10.79 -17.85 17.94
C ASP A 220 -11.25 -16.38 17.84
N GLY A 221 -12.41 -16.15 17.23
CA GLY A 221 -12.95 -14.85 16.94
C GLY A 221 -12.17 -14.17 15.80
N PRO A 222 -12.41 -12.87 15.59
CA PRO A 222 -11.60 -12.08 14.67
C PRO A 222 -10.13 -12.12 15.10
N THR A 223 -9.25 -12.45 14.16
CA THR A 223 -7.80 -12.46 14.37
C THR A 223 -7.34 -11.10 14.90
N LYS A 224 -6.64 -11.09 16.04
CA LYS A 224 -6.10 -9.84 16.62
C LYS A 224 -5.08 -9.23 15.67
N LEU A 225 -5.30 -7.99 15.28
CA LEU A 225 -4.43 -7.26 14.35
C LEU A 225 -3.03 -7.08 14.96
N ARG A 226 -2.05 -7.83 14.45
CA ARG A 226 -0.62 -7.70 14.79
C ARG A 226 0.09 -6.67 13.92
N ILE A 227 1.24 -6.18 14.39
CA ILE A 227 2.11 -5.23 13.66
C ILE A 227 2.51 -5.78 12.29
N GLU A 228 2.66 -7.11 12.17
CA GLU A 228 2.93 -7.82 10.91
C GLU A 228 1.94 -7.46 9.78
N HIS A 229 0.66 -7.19 10.11
CA HIS A 229 -0.35 -6.85 9.09
C HIS A 229 -0.27 -5.40 8.61
N ILE A 230 0.40 -4.50 9.35
CA ILE A 230 0.54 -3.07 9.04
C ILE A 230 1.96 -2.71 8.60
N GLU A 231 2.89 -3.68 8.56
CA GLU A 231 4.29 -3.48 8.22
C GLU A 231 4.45 -2.82 6.83
N SER A 232 3.64 -3.23 5.85
CA SER A 232 3.66 -2.64 4.50
C SER A 232 3.27 -1.16 4.48
N ALA A 233 2.34 -0.73 5.35
CA ALA A 233 1.98 0.68 5.46
C ALA A 233 3.12 1.51 6.05
N LEU A 234 3.87 0.95 7.00
CA LEU A 234 5.07 1.57 7.57
C LEU A 234 6.19 1.67 6.52
N PHE A 235 6.39 0.65 5.69
CA PHE A 235 7.35 0.73 4.58
C PHE A 235 6.97 1.79 3.56
N LEU A 236 5.68 1.93 3.23
CA LEU A 236 5.22 2.96 2.30
C LEU A 236 5.53 4.39 2.82
N LEU A 237 5.37 4.62 4.12
CA LEU A 237 5.78 5.88 4.76
C LEU A 237 7.30 6.08 4.67
N LEU A 238 8.09 5.05 4.99
CA LEU A 238 9.56 5.10 4.92
C LEU A 238 10.04 5.47 3.52
N PHE A 239 9.51 4.81 2.48
CA PHE A 239 9.85 5.11 1.10
C PHE A 239 9.40 6.51 0.68
N GLY A 240 8.24 6.97 1.13
CA GLY A 240 7.76 8.34 0.87
C GLY A 240 8.72 9.41 1.41
N VAL A 241 9.16 9.25 2.66
CA VAL A 241 10.16 10.14 3.26
C VAL A 241 11.48 10.07 2.51
N LEU A 242 11.94 8.87 2.15
CA LEU A 242 13.18 8.68 1.40
C LEU A 242 13.14 9.39 0.02
N PHE A 243 12.05 9.23 -0.74
CA PHE A 243 11.89 9.91 -2.02
C PHE A 243 11.83 11.43 -1.87
N SER A 244 11.18 11.93 -0.81
CA SER A 244 11.15 13.36 -0.53
C SER A 244 12.55 13.93 -0.23
N LEU A 245 13.37 13.19 0.53
CA LEU A 245 14.76 13.57 0.82
C LEU A 245 15.62 13.56 -0.44
N ILE A 246 15.46 12.56 -1.31
CA ILE A 246 16.17 12.47 -2.59
C ILE A 246 15.78 13.64 -3.51
N ALA A 247 14.49 13.95 -3.62
CA ALA A 247 14.01 15.07 -4.43
C ALA A 247 14.56 16.41 -3.92
N PHE A 248 14.56 16.62 -2.60
CA PHE A 248 15.13 17.81 -1.97
C PHE A 248 16.65 17.91 -2.19
N ALA A 249 17.38 16.80 -2.04
CA ALA A 249 18.81 16.76 -2.35
C ALA A 249 19.06 17.09 -3.83
N PHE A 250 18.27 16.55 -4.74
CA PHE A 250 18.37 16.85 -6.17
C PHE A 250 18.11 18.34 -6.47
N GLU A 251 17.14 18.96 -5.79
CA GLU A 251 16.89 20.39 -5.91
C GLU A 251 18.10 21.23 -5.47
N ILE A 252 18.71 20.89 -4.33
CA ILE A 252 19.93 21.56 -3.83
C ILE A 252 21.07 21.41 -4.84
N LEU A 253 21.31 20.19 -5.35
CA LEU A 253 22.35 19.96 -6.34
C LEU A 253 22.10 20.80 -7.60
N ARG A 254 20.88 20.76 -8.15
CA ARG A 254 20.51 21.51 -9.35
C ARG A 254 20.65 23.01 -9.16
N HIS A 255 20.28 23.53 -7.99
CA HIS A 255 20.44 24.95 -7.66
C HIS A 255 21.92 25.34 -7.61
N LYS A 256 22.76 24.52 -6.97
CA LYS A 256 24.22 24.71 -6.92
C LYS A 256 24.87 24.69 -8.31
N TYR A 257 24.45 23.78 -9.20
CA TYR A 257 24.95 23.72 -10.58
C TYR A 257 24.44 24.86 -11.49
N ARG A 258 23.21 25.36 -11.29
CA ARG A 258 22.67 26.49 -12.06
C ARG A 258 23.21 27.86 -11.64
N GLY A 259 23.67 27.98 -10.39
CA GLY A 259 24.32 29.19 -9.86
C GLY A 259 25.65 29.55 -10.54
N THR A 260 26.25 28.63 -11.30
CA THR A 260 27.55 28.81 -11.95
C THR A 260 27.42 29.10 -13.45
N ASN A 261 26.57 30.05 -13.85
CA ASN A 261 26.60 30.58 -15.23
C ASN A 261 27.48 31.82 -15.31
N ILE A 262 28.80 31.59 -15.43
CA ILE A 262 29.78 32.62 -15.73
C ILE A 262 29.85 32.77 -17.24
N HIS A 263 29.24 33.82 -17.79
CA HIS A 263 29.46 34.22 -19.17
C HIS A 263 30.65 35.18 -19.24
N VAL A 264 31.77 34.69 -19.79
CA VAL A 264 32.93 35.52 -20.13
C VAL A 264 32.75 36.03 -21.56
N PHE A 265 32.81 37.34 -21.76
CA PHE A 265 32.82 37.93 -23.10
C PHE A 265 34.00 38.89 -23.26
N LYS A 266 34.55 38.93 -24.48
CA LYS A 266 35.72 39.74 -24.84
C LYS A 266 35.25 41.00 -25.56
N LYS A 267 35.61 42.19 -25.07
CA LYS A 267 35.34 43.47 -25.75
C LYS A 267 36.58 44.36 -25.69
N LYS A 268 37.05 44.83 -26.86
CA LYS A 268 38.22 45.73 -27.02
C LYS A 268 39.49 45.31 -26.24
N GLY A 269 39.86 44.04 -26.32
CA GLY A 269 41.11 43.54 -25.74
C GLY A 269 41.09 43.22 -24.24
N GLU A 270 40.00 43.56 -23.53
CA GLU A 270 39.81 43.19 -22.12
C GLU A 270 38.75 42.09 -21.94
N PHE A 271 38.97 41.25 -20.92
CA PHE A 271 38.05 40.17 -20.52
C PHE A 271 37.09 40.69 -19.44
N PHE A 272 35.79 40.59 -19.69
CA PHE A 272 34.77 40.94 -18.71
C PHE A 272 34.05 39.68 -18.24
N VAL A 273 33.97 39.51 -16.92
CA VAL A 273 33.24 38.43 -16.27
C VAL A 273 31.88 38.95 -15.85
N ARG A 274 30.79 38.40 -16.40
CA ARG A 274 29.42 38.74 -15.99
C ARG A 274 28.87 37.64 -15.11
N THR A 275 28.87 37.89 -13.81
CA THR A 275 28.09 37.10 -12.85
C THR A 275 26.67 37.65 -12.81
N ARG A 276 25.66 36.80 -12.99
CA ARG A 276 24.26 37.18 -12.80
C ARG A 276 23.89 36.83 -11.36
N VAL A 277 24.29 37.66 -10.41
CA VAL A 277 23.84 37.53 -9.00
C VAL A 277 22.40 38.00 -8.94
N SER A 278 21.48 37.07 -8.67
CA SER A 278 20.05 37.35 -8.60
C SER A 278 19.66 37.96 -7.25
N SER A 279 20.10 39.19 -6.95
CA SER A 279 19.47 40.04 -5.90
C SER A 279 20.12 41.41 -5.62
N VAL A 280 21.19 41.88 -6.29
CA VAL A 280 21.88 43.16 -5.94
C VAL A 280 22.35 43.89 -7.23
N PRO A 281 22.35 45.26 -7.32
CA PRO A 281 22.48 45.95 -8.61
C PRO A 281 23.84 45.78 -9.30
N ARG A 282 23.84 45.99 -10.62
CA ARG A 282 25.00 45.87 -11.53
C ARG A 282 26.18 46.71 -11.06
N ILE A 283 27.28 46.06 -10.65
CA ILE A 283 28.59 46.70 -10.53
C ILE A 283 29.51 46.10 -11.60
N LEU A 284 30.04 46.97 -12.46
CA LEU A 284 31.01 46.62 -13.50
C LEU A 284 32.41 46.86 -12.91
N ILE A 285 33.18 45.80 -12.65
CA ILE A 285 34.55 45.92 -12.12
C ILE A 285 35.53 45.44 -13.19
N PRO A 286 36.55 46.25 -13.57
CA PRO A 286 37.60 45.83 -14.49
C PRO A 286 38.53 44.79 -13.86
N ALA A 287 38.95 43.80 -14.65
CA ALA A 287 39.60 42.57 -14.21
C ALA A 287 40.92 42.73 -13.41
N ARG A 288 41.55 43.91 -13.42
CA ARG A 288 42.78 44.16 -12.65
C ARG A 288 42.59 44.20 -11.12
N HIS A 289 41.35 44.27 -10.62
CA HIS A 289 41.05 44.33 -9.17
C HIS A 289 40.39 43.05 -8.62
N ALA A 290 40.20 42.01 -9.45
CA ALA A 290 39.45 40.81 -9.05
C ALA A 290 40.20 39.85 -8.11
N ILE A 291 41.49 40.09 -7.84
CA ILE A 291 42.34 39.15 -7.11
C ILE A 291 42.16 39.23 -5.57
N LEU A 292 41.48 40.25 -5.03
CA LEU A 292 41.44 40.51 -3.58
C LEU A 292 40.13 40.16 -2.84
N VAL A 293 39.13 39.54 -3.48
CA VAL A 293 37.83 39.27 -2.82
C VAL A 293 37.68 37.82 -2.32
N ASN A 294 38.72 36.98 -2.45
CA ASN A 294 38.63 35.56 -2.06
C ASN A 294 39.01 35.24 -0.60
N THR A 295 39.21 36.24 0.27
CA THR A 295 39.68 36.03 1.64
C THR A 295 38.76 36.51 2.75
N PHE A 296 37.52 36.93 2.47
CA PHE A 296 36.60 37.38 3.53
C PHE A 296 35.21 36.75 3.40
N GLN A 297 35.05 35.55 3.99
CA GLN A 297 33.90 35.12 4.82
C GLN A 297 33.90 33.60 4.99
N ALA A 298 34.76 33.15 5.89
CA ALA A 298 34.45 32.03 6.76
C ALA A 298 34.30 32.63 8.16
N ASP A 299 33.07 32.86 8.63
CA ASP A 299 32.74 32.70 10.04
C ASP A 299 31.23 32.80 10.32
N HIS A 300 30.85 32.19 11.44
CA HIS A 300 29.54 31.91 12.01
C HIS A 300 28.51 33.06 12.14
N GLY A 301 27.23 32.68 12.21
CA GLY A 301 26.35 33.11 13.32
C GLY A 301 25.23 34.13 13.03
N GLU A 302 23.99 33.67 13.28
CA GLU A 302 22.81 34.39 13.81
C GLU A 302 22.12 35.56 13.06
N SER A 303 20.81 35.34 12.87
CA SER A 303 19.64 36.19 13.18
C SER A 303 19.56 37.69 12.81
N GLU A 304 18.46 37.97 12.09
CA GLU A 304 17.53 39.10 12.26
C GLU A 304 17.88 40.56 11.89
N TYR A 305 16.94 41.13 11.11
CA TYR A 305 16.47 42.51 10.97
C TYR A 305 17.39 43.70 11.32
N LEU A 306 17.57 44.61 10.34
CA LEU A 306 17.41 46.08 10.43
C LEU A 306 17.78 46.69 9.06
N SER A 307 16.80 47.14 8.27
CA SER A 307 16.36 48.54 8.13
C SER A 307 17.42 49.52 7.59
N GLN A 308 17.18 49.95 6.34
CA GLN A 308 17.42 51.27 5.76
C GLN A 308 18.56 52.16 6.32
N SER A 309 19.54 52.49 5.49
CA SER A 309 19.85 53.87 5.05
C SER A 309 21.23 53.94 4.39
N GLY A 310 21.34 54.71 3.30
CA GLY A 310 22.56 54.88 2.55
C GLY A 310 23.58 55.78 3.26
N ARG A 311 24.87 55.46 3.10
CA ARG A 311 25.96 56.43 3.24
C ARG A 311 27.18 55.99 2.43
N PHE A 312 27.65 56.90 1.58
CA PHE A 312 28.90 56.83 0.84
C PHE A 312 30.09 56.86 1.81
N ILE A 313 31.09 56.00 1.61
CA ILE A 313 32.41 56.15 2.24
C ILE A 313 33.45 56.37 1.14
N HIS A 314 33.97 57.60 1.11
CA HIS A 314 35.18 58.01 0.41
C HIS A 314 36.37 57.48 1.21
N VAL A 315 37.32 56.76 0.58
CA VAL A 315 38.63 56.51 1.19
C VAL A 315 39.71 57.03 0.26
N ASN A 316 40.40 58.05 0.76
CA ASN A 316 41.51 58.75 0.17
C ASN A 316 42.78 57.88 0.26
N GLN A 317 43.54 57.78 -0.83
CA GLN A 317 44.87 57.17 -0.83
C GLN A 317 45.87 58.16 -0.25
N ASN A 318 46.67 57.74 0.74
CA ASN A 318 48.04 58.22 0.92
C ASN A 318 48.85 57.25 1.81
N HIS A 319 50.01 56.88 1.26
CA HIS A 319 51.11 56.04 1.76
C HIS A 319 50.89 54.54 1.92
#